data_AF-A0A1S8A5E0-F1
#
_entry.id   AF-A0A1S8A5E0-F1
#
_cell.length_a   1.000
_cell.length_b   1.000
_cell.length_c   1.000
_cell.angle_alpha   90.00
_cell.angle_beta   90.00
_cell.angle_gamma   90.00
#
_symmetry.space_group_name_H-M   'P 1'
#
loop_
_entity.id
_entity.type
_entity.pdbx_description
1 polymer ?
#
loop_
_entity_poly.entity_id
_entity_poly.type
_entity_poly.pdbx_seq_one_letter_code
_entity_poly.pdbx_strand_id
1 'polypeptide(L)'
;MSRVLALAVLAQGALAGLYPGLTTANHTCSLVPPVLSCSEGAQPGLVDTCCVETFGGLVLQTQFWNTYTGLESEGQLLPKDAWTIHGLWPGTFRPRPPPYPPAIVDGS
;
A
#
# COMPACT_ATOMS: atom_id res chain seq x y z
N MET A 1 -9.63 54.13 -23.79
CA MET A 1 -10.47 53.47 -22.78
C MET A 1 -9.89 52.08 -22.54
N SER A 2 -9.19 51.88 -21.42
CA SER A 2 -8.40 50.67 -21.13
C SER A 2 -9.28 49.43 -20.99
N ARG A 3 -8.98 48.37 -21.75
CA ARG A 3 -9.52 47.03 -21.53
C ARG A 3 -8.59 46.29 -20.57
N VAL A 4 -9.00 46.18 -19.32
CA VAL A 4 -8.33 45.34 -18.32
C VAL A 4 -8.63 43.88 -18.67
N LEU A 5 -7.61 43.13 -19.07
CA LEU A 5 -7.68 41.68 -19.27
C LEU A 5 -7.53 41.00 -17.90
N ALA A 6 -8.62 40.45 -17.38
CA ALA A 6 -8.59 39.62 -16.18
C ALA A 6 -8.06 38.22 -16.53
N LEU A 7 -6.87 37.89 -16.03
CA LEU A 7 -6.32 36.53 -16.08
C LEU A 7 -7.00 35.70 -14.98
N ALA A 8 -7.97 34.87 -15.37
CA ALA A 8 -8.52 33.86 -14.48
C ALA A 8 -7.50 32.72 -14.31
N VAL A 9 -6.81 32.70 -13.18
CA VAL A 9 -5.95 31.57 -12.79
C VAL A 9 -6.86 30.40 -12.41
N LEU A 10 -6.91 29.36 -13.25
CA LEU A 10 -7.53 28.09 -12.92
C LEU A 10 -6.67 27.40 -11.85
N ALA A 11 -7.07 27.49 -10.59
CA ALA A 11 -6.53 26.65 -9.54
C ALA A 11 -6.98 25.20 -9.80
N GLN A 12 -6.13 24.41 -10.47
CA GLN A 12 -6.32 22.98 -10.59
C GLN A 12 -6.11 22.36 -9.21
N GLY A 13 -7.19 21.89 -8.58
CA GLY A 13 -7.08 21.09 -7.37
C GLY A 13 -6.35 19.77 -7.69
N ALA A 14 -5.28 19.46 -6.97
CA ALA A 14 -4.64 18.15 -7.06
C ALA A 14 -5.53 17.12 -6.36
N LEU A 15 -6.01 16.12 -7.09
CA LEU A 15 -6.58 14.91 -6.49
C LEU A 15 -5.42 14.07 -5.97
N ALA A 16 -5.21 14.05 -4.65
CA ALA A 16 -4.26 13.16 -4.00
C ALA A 16 -4.86 11.75 -3.92
N GLY A 17 -4.77 11.02 -5.03
CA GLY A 17 -5.38 9.71 -5.17
C GLY A 17 -4.53 8.76 -5.97
N LEU A 18 -4.17 7.60 -5.39
CA LEU A 18 -3.31 6.61 -6.05
C LEU A 18 -4.05 5.86 -7.18
N TYR A 19 -5.37 5.80 -7.12
CA TYR A 19 -6.22 5.04 -8.05
C TYR A 19 -7.36 5.90 -8.64
N PRO A 20 -7.74 5.71 -9.92
CA PRO A 20 -8.91 6.38 -10.50
C PRO A 20 -10.20 6.00 -9.78
N GLY A 21 -11.12 6.95 -9.60
CA GLY A 21 -12.46 6.68 -9.05
C GLY A 21 -12.57 6.71 -7.52
N LEU A 22 -11.62 7.34 -6.82
CA LEU A 22 -11.70 7.56 -5.37
C LEU A 22 -12.97 8.33 -4.99
N THR A 23 -13.70 7.78 -4.03
CA THR A 23 -14.95 8.34 -3.54
C THR A 23 -14.67 9.42 -2.50
N THR A 24 -15.55 10.42 -2.38
CA THR A 24 -15.51 11.42 -1.29
C THR A 24 -16.26 10.94 -0.03
N ALA A 25 -16.71 9.69 -0.01
CA ALA A 25 -17.44 9.12 1.12
C ALA A 25 -16.53 8.91 2.33
N ASN A 26 -17.16 8.73 3.50
CA ASN A 26 -16.44 8.43 4.73
C ASN A 26 -15.93 6.98 4.71
N HIS A 27 -14.63 6.82 4.47
CA HIS A 27 -13.90 5.54 4.44
C HIS A 27 -13.37 5.13 5.83
N THR A 28 -14.15 5.30 6.89
CA THR A 28 -13.72 4.86 8.23
C THR A 28 -13.84 3.34 8.33
N CYS A 29 -12.72 2.65 8.14
CA CYS A 29 -12.66 1.19 8.08
C CYS A 29 -13.11 0.50 9.37
N SER A 30 -13.01 1.17 10.52
CA SER A 30 -13.48 0.64 11.80
C SER A 30 -15.01 0.47 11.90
N LEU A 31 -15.78 1.07 10.97
CA LEU A 31 -17.24 0.99 10.94
C LEU A 31 -17.77 -0.11 10.02
N VAL A 32 -16.89 -0.78 9.26
CA VAL A 32 -17.26 -1.88 8.37
C VAL A 32 -16.62 -3.18 8.88
N PRO A 33 -17.26 -4.35 8.68
CA PRO A 33 -16.62 -5.62 8.97
C PRO A 33 -15.32 -5.75 8.18
N PRO A 34 -14.18 -6.08 8.83
CA PRO A 34 -12.91 -6.22 8.13
C PRO A 34 -12.94 -7.42 7.19
N VAL A 35 -12.44 -7.24 5.97
CA VAL A 35 -12.22 -8.32 5.01
C VAL A 35 -10.71 -8.49 4.84
N LEU A 36 -10.24 -9.73 4.99
CA LEU A 36 -8.83 -10.05 4.82
C LEU A 36 -8.42 -9.84 3.36
N SER A 37 -7.34 -9.10 3.12
CA SER A 37 -6.77 -8.96 1.78
C SER A 37 -6.36 -10.34 1.22
N CYS A 38 -6.40 -10.50 -0.10
CA CYS A 38 -6.14 -11.78 -0.79
C CYS A 38 -7.12 -12.92 -0.48
N SER A 39 -8.20 -12.68 0.27
CA SER A 39 -9.32 -13.61 0.40
C SER A 39 -10.28 -13.50 -0.79
N GLU A 40 -11.20 -14.47 -0.92
CA GLU A 40 -12.26 -14.43 -1.93
C GLU A 40 -13.18 -13.20 -1.80
N GLY A 41 -13.29 -12.61 -0.60
CA GLY A 41 -14.09 -11.41 -0.36
C GLY A 41 -13.40 -10.11 -0.79
N ALA A 42 -12.09 -10.10 -1.00
CA ALA A 42 -11.30 -8.91 -1.31
C ALA A 42 -11.29 -8.58 -2.81
N GLN A 43 -12.47 -8.44 -3.42
CA GLN A 43 -12.62 -8.14 -4.84
C GLN A 43 -13.01 -6.68 -5.07
N PRO A 44 -12.36 -5.96 -6.03
CA PRO A 44 -12.78 -4.61 -6.39
C PRO A 44 -14.27 -4.58 -6.76
N GLY A 45 -15.03 -3.67 -6.15
CA GLY A 45 -16.47 -3.54 -6.38
C GLY A 45 -17.37 -4.32 -5.41
N LEU A 46 -16.82 -5.26 -4.63
CA LEU A 46 -17.53 -5.90 -3.51
C LEU A 46 -17.19 -5.28 -2.16
N VAL A 47 -16.02 -4.64 -2.07
CA VAL A 47 -15.52 -3.98 -0.86
C VAL A 47 -15.11 -2.54 -1.16
N ASP A 48 -15.05 -1.76 -0.10
CA ASP A 48 -14.42 -0.46 -0.13
C ASP A 48 -12.90 -0.62 -0.27
N THR A 49 -12.38 -0.27 -1.44
CA THR A 49 -10.95 -0.41 -1.76
C THR A 49 -10.05 0.53 -0.96
N CYS A 50 -10.60 1.50 -0.22
CA CYS A 50 -9.84 2.30 0.74
C CYS A 50 -9.60 1.55 2.07
N CYS A 51 -10.42 0.52 2.35
CA CYS A 51 -10.36 -0.26 3.58
C CYS A 51 -9.82 -1.67 3.41
N VAL A 52 -9.81 -2.17 2.18
CA VAL A 52 -9.34 -3.51 1.85
C VAL A 52 -8.43 -3.41 0.63
N GLU A 53 -7.18 -3.87 0.78
CA GLU A 53 -6.25 -3.95 -0.34
C GLU A 53 -6.65 -5.06 -1.31
N THR A 54 -7.12 -4.67 -2.50
CA THR A 54 -7.63 -5.59 -3.53
C THR A 54 -6.64 -5.89 -4.65
N PHE A 55 -5.53 -5.16 -4.75
CA PHE A 55 -4.56 -5.30 -5.86
C PHE A 55 -3.18 -5.84 -5.41
N GLY A 56 -2.72 -5.45 -4.22
CA GLY A 56 -1.40 -5.77 -3.67
C GLY A 56 -1.47 -6.30 -2.23
N GLY A 57 -2.54 -7.02 -1.91
CA GLY A 57 -2.92 -7.39 -0.55
C GLY A 57 -1.93 -8.25 0.25
N LEU A 58 -0.93 -8.84 -0.39
CA LEU A 58 0.14 -9.56 0.28
C LEU A 58 1.30 -8.59 0.52
N VAL A 59 1.47 -8.14 1.75
CA VAL A 59 2.48 -7.15 2.10
C VAL A 59 3.72 -7.83 2.68
N LEU A 60 4.90 -7.57 2.10
CA LEU A 60 6.17 -8.10 2.57
C LEU A 60 6.96 -7.02 3.31
N GLN A 61 7.31 -7.27 4.57
CA GLN A 61 8.25 -6.45 5.33
C GLN A 61 9.65 -7.04 5.17
N THR A 62 10.48 -6.40 4.34
CA THR A 62 11.82 -6.89 4.00
C THR A 62 12.88 -6.20 4.86
N GLN A 63 13.98 -6.92 5.10
CA GLN A 63 15.07 -6.48 5.97
C GLN A 63 16.43 -6.75 5.32
N PHE A 64 17.44 -6.01 5.74
CA PHE A 64 18.84 -6.24 5.38
C PHE A 64 19.67 -6.65 6.58
N TRP A 65 20.59 -7.57 6.32
CA TRP A 65 21.74 -7.83 7.18
C TRP A 65 22.98 -7.25 6.51
N ASN A 66 23.18 -5.94 6.72
CA ASN A 66 24.37 -5.27 6.24
C ASN A 66 25.50 -5.48 7.25
N THR A 67 26.68 -5.85 6.76
CA THR A 67 27.86 -6.06 7.61
C THR A 67 28.89 -4.93 7.47
N TYR A 68 28.67 -3.99 6.54
CA TYR A 68 29.59 -2.91 6.21
C TYR A 68 28.83 -1.74 5.57
N THR A 69 29.25 -0.52 5.88
CA THR A 69 28.70 0.75 5.37
C THR A 69 29.61 1.41 4.34
N GLY A 70 30.94 1.20 4.41
CA GLY A 70 31.89 1.93 3.57
C GLY A 70 32.42 3.21 4.21
N LEU A 71 31.84 3.64 5.33
CA LEU A 71 32.05 4.94 5.95
C LEU A 71 32.35 4.80 7.45
N GLU A 72 32.88 3.66 7.86
CA GLU A 72 33.24 3.36 9.26
C GLU A 72 34.29 4.35 9.77
N SER A 73 35.25 4.74 8.92
CA SER A 73 36.26 5.76 9.24
C SER A 73 35.67 7.15 9.44
N GLU A 74 34.49 7.40 8.87
CA GLU A 74 33.73 8.65 9.01
C GLU A 74 32.71 8.57 10.17
N GLY A 75 32.69 7.46 10.90
CA GLY A 75 31.86 7.25 12.08
C GLY A 75 30.45 6.75 11.80
N GLN A 76 30.12 6.39 10.55
CA GLN A 76 28.85 5.75 10.24
C GLN A 76 28.91 4.27 10.64
N LEU A 77 28.11 3.91 11.65
CA LEU A 77 28.09 2.55 12.21
C LEU A 77 26.69 1.95 12.07
N LEU A 78 26.65 0.64 11.83
CA LEU A 78 25.41 -0.13 11.83
C LEU A 78 25.02 -0.51 13.28
N PRO A 79 23.71 -0.63 13.55
CA PRO A 79 23.25 -1.19 14.82
C PRO A 79 23.82 -2.60 15.02
N LYS A 80 24.28 -2.89 16.24
CA LYS A 80 24.75 -4.23 16.59
C LYS A 80 23.59 -5.18 16.77
N ASP A 81 23.76 -6.40 16.29
CA ASP A 81 22.85 -7.53 16.49
C ASP A 81 21.40 -7.25 16.05
N ALA A 82 21.23 -6.39 15.04
CA ALA A 82 19.93 -6.03 14.50
C ALA A 82 19.95 -5.98 12.97
N TRP A 83 18.89 -6.52 12.38
CA TRP A 83 18.57 -6.31 10.98
C TRP A 83 18.01 -4.89 10.79
N THR A 84 18.22 -4.30 9.61
CA THR A 84 17.66 -2.99 9.27
C THR A 84 16.47 -3.14 8.33
N ILE A 85 15.53 -2.20 8.39
CA ILE A 85 14.36 -2.19 7.52
C ILE A 85 14.83 -1.85 6.10
N HIS A 86 14.50 -2.71 5.14
CA HIS A 86 14.65 -2.39 3.72
C HIS A 86 13.39 -1.71 3.21
N GLY A 87 12.22 -2.32 3.42
CA GLY A 87 10.97 -1.70 3.03
C GLY A 87 9.74 -2.57 3.24
N LEU A 88 8.63 -2.05 2.73
CA LEU A 88 7.31 -2.69 2.75
C LEU A 88 6.80 -2.79 1.31
N TRP A 89 6.61 -3.99 0.79
CA TRP A 89 6.35 -4.21 -0.63
C TRP A 89 4.98 -4.85 -0.87
N PRO A 90 4.11 -4.24 -1.70
CA PRO A 90 2.85 -4.85 -2.10
C PRO A 90 3.11 -5.96 -3.13
N GLY A 91 2.56 -7.14 -2.89
CA GLY A 91 2.61 -8.30 -3.76
C GLY A 91 1.22 -8.78 -4.16
N THR A 92 1.10 -9.31 -5.38
CA THR A 92 -0.13 -9.96 -5.83
C THR A 92 -0.20 -11.39 -5.31
N PHE A 93 -1.29 -11.76 -4.65
CA PHE A 93 -1.58 -13.16 -4.36
C PHE A 93 -2.16 -13.84 -5.61
N ARG A 94 -1.50 -14.90 -6.09
CA ARG A 94 -2.03 -15.76 -7.14
C ARG A 94 -2.41 -17.10 -6.53
N PRO A 95 -3.69 -17.52 -6.56
CA PRO A 95 -4.04 -18.87 -6.20
C PRO A 95 -3.27 -19.84 -7.10
N ARG A 96 -2.70 -20.90 -6.52
CA ARG A 96 -2.12 -21.96 -7.35
C ARG A 96 -3.23 -22.61 -8.17
N PRO A 97 -3.04 -22.83 -9.48
CA PRO A 97 -3.95 -23.68 -10.22
C PRO A 97 -3.95 -25.09 -9.59
N PRO A 98 -5.09 -25.80 -9.60
CA PRO A 98 -5.19 -27.16 -9.05
C PRO A 98 -4.11 -28.09 -9.64
N PRO A 99 -3.61 -29.09 -8.88
CA PRO A 99 -4.37 -29.94 -7.94
C PRO A 99 -4.13 -29.68 -6.45
N TYR A 100 -3.46 -28.58 -6.08
CA TYR A 100 -3.21 -28.30 -4.67
C TYR A 100 -4.52 -27.87 -3.98
N PRO A 101 -4.87 -28.44 -2.82
CA PRO A 101 -6.00 -27.94 -2.03
C PRO A 101 -5.76 -26.46 -1.71
N PRO A 102 -6.83 -25.65 -1.57
CA PRO A 102 -6.68 -24.29 -1.04
C PRO A 102 -5.88 -24.38 0.26
N ALA A 103 -4.95 -23.45 0.46
CA ALA A 103 -4.25 -23.36 1.73
C ALA A 103 -5.33 -23.35 2.82
N ILE A 104 -5.33 -24.38 3.66
CA ILE A 104 -6.23 -24.47 4.80
C ILE A 104 -5.87 -23.27 5.66
N VAL A 105 -6.68 -22.22 5.56
CA VAL A 105 -6.79 -21.23 6.61
C VAL A 105 -7.49 -21.98 7.74
N ASP A 106 -6.70 -22.55 8.67
CA ASP A 106 -7.28 -22.95 9.93
C ASP A 106 -7.85 -21.69 10.57
N GLY A 107 -9.10 -21.81 11.01
CA GLY A 107 -9.75 -20.76 11.76
C GLY A 107 -9.16 -20.74 13.17
N SER A 108 -8.63 -19.58 13.55
CA SER A 108 -8.51 -19.12 14.93
C SER A 108 -8.94 -17.67 14.99
#